data_AF-A0A932BZJ5-F1
#
_entry.id   AF-A0A932BZJ5-F1
#
_cell.length_a   1.000
_cell.length_b   1.000
_cell.length_c   1.000
_cell.angle_alpha   90.00
_cell.angle_beta   90.00
_cell.angle_gamma   90.00
#
_symmetry.space_group_name_H-M   'P 1'
#
loop_
_entity.id
_entity.type
_entity.pdbx_description
1 polymer ?
#
loop_
_entity_poly.entity_id
_entity_poly.type
_entity_poly.pdbx_seq_one_letter_code
_entity_poly.pdbx_strand_id
1 'polypeptide(L)'
;MSPSLGAGAARMARVGGAIAPMALVASAVLALALPWRAAFALPQVATVSQPRAASPTRFPHDKHAKVFPVCTSCHAGVVDPGQSMWPTAQGCASCHDGTVKPRITWEPRVGPRAGNRRFTHEAHGKAAAARNPADSAMMRNCAGCHTEPGAPRMAVRNAVVGNCLQCHGLKAPHVDNGNEVCATCHVRLTDAPSLTREWIKTFPKPQSHAAADFVLGGHGRAAKVPGRLPGEHPTVAASCATCHSRNLCMSCHVNAAESPVILSLALDDRPPVYTGTQPVPPTHRAAGWLGFHGRDAERSTATCSSCHSRESCFSCHVGIPPRAVTTMPTAGPGRAPGAHLKRVPPASHTSDFKERHGPQASARPATCESCHLRSTCLECHRPEGSRQARYHAQGFLTRHPASAYSREMNCSECHNPAQFCQACHQQSGLVARRRIGRTGYHDAFRGFSLGHGQAARQSLESCASCHAERDCTACHSAVGGGYRFNPHGPGFNAATAKAKNPSVCVACHGRAIPGG
;
A
#
# COMPACT_ATOMS: atom_id res chain seq x y z
N MET A 1 -0.71 -1.03 66.61
CA MET A 1 -1.69 -2.12 66.84
C MET A 1 -2.05 -2.71 65.49
N SER A 2 -1.56 -3.92 65.24
CA SER A 2 -1.94 -4.83 64.14
C SER A 2 -3.38 -5.32 64.31
N PRO A 3 -3.98 -5.95 63.28
CA PRO A 3 -3.80 -7.41 63.06
C PRO A 3 -3.60 -7.73 61.55
N SER A 4 -2.76 -8.65 61.05
CA SER A 4 -2.42 -10.06 61.33
C SER A 4 -3.53 -11.08 61.07
N LEU A 5 -3.23 -12.01 60.14
CA LEU A 5 -3.75 -13.38 59.87
C LEU A 5 -3.99 -13.53 58.35
N GLY A 6 -3.52 -14.54 57.61
CA GLY A 6 -2.76 -15.74 57.94
C GLY A 6 -2.44 -16.49 56.64
N ALA A 7 -1.32 -17.21 56.64
CA ALA A 7 -0.79 -17.97 55.51
C ALA A 7 -1.56 -19.27 55.24
N GLY A 8 -1.66 -19.65 53.96
CA GLY A 8 -2.12 -20.97 53.53
C GLY A 8 -1.28 -21.46 52.36
N ALA A 9 -0.34 -22.36 52.64
CA ALA A 9 0.51 -23.02 51.66
C ALA A 9 -0.27 -24.12 50.91
N ALA A 10 -0.21 -24.10 49.58
CA ALA A 10 -0.69 -25.19 48.75
C ALA A 10 0.47 -25.78 47.92
N ARG A 11 0.67 -27.09 48.10
CA ARG A 11 1.69 -27.95 47.51
C ARG A 11 1.68 -27.92 45.98
N MET A 12 2.84 -27.70 45.37
CA MET A 12 3.07 -28.03 43.95
C MET A 12 3.41 -29.52 43.81
N ALA A 13 2.49 -30.28 43.22
CA ALA A 13 2.74 -31.63 42.74
C ALA A 13 3.51 -31.56 41.40
N ARG A 14 4.71 -32.16 41.37
CA ARG A 14 5.44 -32.43 40.13
C ARG A 14 4.85 -33.70 39.49
N VAL A 15 4.21 -33.55 38.34
CA VAL A 15 3.86 -34.68 37.46
C VAL A 15 4.87 -34.69 36.33
N GLY A 16 5.69 -35.75 36.29
CA GLY A 16 6.57 -36.05 35.17
C GLY A 16 5.75 -36.63 34.01
N GLY A 17 5.95 -36.06 32.82
CA GLY A 17 5.45 -36.59 31.55
C GLY A 17 6.59 -36.58 30.55
N ALA A 18 7.13 -37.77 30.25
CA ALA A 18 8.13 -37.98 29.22
C ALA A 18 7.51 -37.78 27.83
N ILE A 19 8.17 -37.01 26.97
CA ILE A 19 7.79 -36.82 25.57
C ILE A 19 8.75 -37.67 24.72
N ALA A 20 8.21 -38.72 24.11
CA ALA A 20 8.89 -39.56 23.12
C ALA A 20 8.97 -38.85 21.75
N PRO A 21 10.03 -39.05 20.94
CA PRO A 21 10.07 -38.56 19.58
C PRO A 21 9.37 -39.53 18.61
N MET A 22 8.49 -39.00 17.76
CA MET A 22 7.85 -39.73 16.65
C MET A 22 8.90 -40.11 15.59
N ALA A 23 8.94 -41.41 15.27
CA ALA A 23 9.68 -41.97 14.15
C ALA A 23 8.98 -41.64 12.82
N LEU A 24 9.73 -41.08 11.88
CA LEU A 24 9.33 -40.96 10.48
C LEU A 24 9.64 -42.28 9.75
N VAL A 25 8.58 -42.93 9.27
CA VAL A 25 8.64 -44.12 8.40
C VAL A 25 8.99 -43.65 6.99
N ALA A 26 10.16 -44.03 6.48
CA ALA A 26 10.54 -43.88 5.08
C ALA A 26 10.49 -45.25 4.41
N SER A 27 9.59 -45.40 3.43
CA SER A 27 9.41 -46.61 2.62
C SER A 27 10.65 -46.88 1.77
N ALA A 28 11.19 -48.10 1.87
CA ALA A 28 12.26 -48.61 1.03
C ALA A 28 11.71 -49.05 -0.34
N VAL A 29 12.23 -48.45 -1.42
CA VAL A 29 12.14 -48.99 -2.78
C VAL A 29 13.51 -49.57 -3.13
N LEU A 30 13.53 -50.90 -3.31
CA LEU A 30 14.70 -51.67 -3.71
C LEU A 30 14.87 -51.54 -5.23
N ALA A 31 15.95 -50.91 -5.69
CA ALA A 31 16.37 -50.94 -7.09
C ALA A 31 17.84 -51.40 -7.15
N LEU A 32 18.03 -52.60 -7.71
CA LEU A 32 19.31 -53.21 -8.05
C LEU A 32 20.01 -52.40 -9.14
N ALA A 33 21.25 -51.97 -8.89
CA ALA A 33 22.17 -51.55 -9.94
C ALA A 33 23.62 -51.89 -9.55
N LEU A 34 24.27 -52.72 -10.38
CA LEU A 34 25.66 -53.15 -10.28
C LEU A 34 26.65 -51.97 -10.43
N PRO A 35 27.88 -52.06 -9.88
CA PRO A 35 28.88 -51.02 -10.03
C PRO A 35 29.73 -51.23 -11.29
N TRP A 36 29.69 -50.29 -12.23
CA TRP A 36 30.77 -50.05 -13.18
C TRP A 36 31.54 -48.81 -12.73
N ARG A 37 32.71 -49.02 -12.11
CA ARG A 37 33.68 -47.95 -11.81
C ARG A 37 34.63 -47.82 -12.99
N ALA A 38 34.39 -46.86 -13.87
CA ALA A 38 35.41 -46.32 -14.75
C ALA A 38 35.97 -45.05 -14.11
N ALA A 39 37.23 -45.11 -13.68
CA ALA A 39 37.96 -43.96 -13.17
C ALA A 39 38.45 -43.10 -14.35
N PHE A 40 37.83 -41.93 -14.55
CA PHE A 40 38.40 -40.86 -15.36
C PHE A 40 38.96 -39.79 -14.43
N ALA A 41 40.28 -39.69 -14.36
CA ALA A 41 40.98 -38.61 -13.70
C ALA A 41 40.88 -37.33 -14.55
N LEU A 42 40.26 -36.29 -14.00
CA LEU A 42 40.30 -34.94 -14.57
C LEU A 42 41.61 -34.25 -14.16
N PRO A 43 42.30 -33.54 -15.07
CA PRO A 43 43.51 -32.81 -14.73
C PRO A 43 43.13 -31.57 -13.90
N GLN A 44 43.77 -31.42 -12.74
CA GLN A 44 43.65 -30.22 -11.91
C GLN A 44 44.35 -29.06 -12.61
N VAL A 45 43.58 -28.08 -13.08
CA VAL A 45 44.10 -26.79 -13.52
C VAL A 45 44.52 -26.02 -12.27
N ALA A 46 45.83 -25.90 -12.06
CA ALA A 46 46.38 -25.04 -11.03
C ALA A 46 45.95 -23.59 -11.30
N THR A 47 45.13 -23.03 -10.43
CA THR A 47 44.84 -21.61 -10.41
C THR A 47 46.09 -20.87 -9.94
N VAL A 48 46.81 -20.26 -10.88
CA VAL A 48 47.85 -19.28 -10.55
C VAL A 48 47.14 -18.13 -9.83
N SER A 49 47.28 -18.11 -8.51
CA SER A 49 46.87 -16.99 -7.68
C SER A 49 47.75 -15.81 -8.05
N GLN A 50 47.23 -14.89 -8.86
CA GLN A 50 47.88 -13.60 -9.08
C GLN A 50 48.04 -12.91 -7.71
N PRO A 51 49.24 -12.40 -7.38
CA PRO A 51 49.39 -11.61 -6.17
C PRO A 51 48.47 -10.41 -6.26
N ARG A 52 47.56 -10.32 -5.29
CA ARG A 52 46.68 -9.18 -5.08
C ARG A 52 47.57 -7.93 -5.03
N ALA A 53 47.44 -7.05 -6.02
CA ALA A 53 48.19 -5.80 -6.06
C ALA A 53 48.08 -5.11 -4.71
N ALA A 54 49.23 -4.91 -4.05
CA ALA A 54 49.31 -4.19 -2.80
C ALA A 54 48.62 -2.82 -3.00
N SER A 55 47.80 -2.43 -2.02
CA SER A 55 47.20 -1.09 -2.02
C SER A 55 48.32 -0.06 -2.22
N PRO A 56 48.14 0.98 -3.07
CA PRO A 56 49.19 1.95 -3.31
C PRO A 56 49.56 2.57 -1.97
N THR A 57 50.83 2.41 -1.60
CA THR A 57 51.42 3.04 -0.43
C THR A 57 51.10 4.53 -0.49
N ARG A 58 50.44 5.03 0.55
CA ARG A 58 50.03 6.43 0.64
C ARG A 58 51.28 7.32 0.49
N PHE A 59 51.22 8.34 -0.37
CA PHE A 59 52.35 9.25 -0.58
C PHE A 59 52.77 9.89 0.76
N PRO A 60 54.06 9.78 1.17
CA PRO A 60 54.55 10.26 2.45
C PRO A 60 54.82 11.76 2.40
N HIS A 61 53.75 12.56 2.54
CA HIS A 61 53.79 14.02 2.46
C HIS A 61 54.73 14.65 3.50
N ASP A 62 54.79 14.06 4.69
CA ASP A 62 55.66 14.43 5.81
C ASP A 62 57.15 14.40 5.43
N LYS A 63 57.58 13.34 4.72
CA LYS A 63 58.98 13.21 4.25
C LYS A 63 59.36 14.24 3.20
N HIS A 64 58.37 14.82 2.52
CA HIS A 64 58.55 15.83 1.48
C HIS A 64 58.35 17.26 2.01
N ALA A 65 58.04 17.41 3.31
CA ALA A 65 57.76 18.67 3.97
C ALA A 65 58.97 19.61 4.15
N LYS A 66 60.18 19.20 3.78
CA LYS A 66 61.35 20.12 3.73
C LYS A 66 61.70 20.58 2.32
N VAL A 67 61.17 19.88 1.31
CA VAL A 67 61.53 20.10 -0.11
C VAL A 67 60.52 21.02 -0.79
N PHE A 68 59.21 20.86 -0.53
CA PHE A 68 58.17 21.60 -1.25
C PHE A 68 57.48 22.65 -0.38
N PRO A 69 57.75 23.95 -0.54
CA PRO A 69 57.24 24.99 0.35
C PRO A 69 55.72 25.21 0.22
N VAL A 70 55.08 24.83 -0.88
CA VAL A 70 53.62 25.00 -1.06
C VAL A 70 52.97 23.76 -1.66
N CYS A 71 51.68 23.54 -1.38
CA CYS A 71 50.94 22.36 -1.86
C CYS A 71 50.83 22.34 -3.40
N THR A 72 50.69 23.52 -4.01
CA THR A 72 50.57 23.71 -5.45
C THR A 72 51.85 23.40 -6.23
N SER A 73 52.99 23.22 -5.55
CA SER A 73 54.23 22.73 -6.20
C SER A 73 54.05 21.33 -6.81
N CYS A 74 53.19 20.49 -6.23
CA CYS A 74 52.84 19.18 -6.79
C CYS A 74 51.39 19.13 -7.29
N HIS A 75 50.49 19.91 -6.67
CA HIS A 75 49.07 19.96 -6.99
C HIS A 75 48.71 21.19 -7.85
N ALA A 76 49.52 21.51 -8.86
CA ALA A 76 49.41 22.77 -9.61
C ALA A 76 48.00 22.99 -10.19
N GLY A 77 47.41 21.97 -10.82
CA GLY A 77 46.08 22.05 -11.43
C GLY A 77 44.91 21.88 -10.47
N VAL A 78 45.10 21.92 -9.15
CA VAL A 78 44.02 21.55 -8.20
C VAL A 78 42.84 22.51 -8.21
N VAL A 79 43.07 23.80 -8.46
CA VAL A 79 42.00 24.82 -8.54
C VAL A 79 41.59 25.15 -9.97
N ASP A 80 42.26 24.58 -10.96
CA ASP A 80 42.04 24.86 -12.38
C ASP A 80 41.14 23.78 -13.01
N PRO A 81 39.94 24.14 -13.49
CA PRO A 81 39.03 23.18 -14.10
C PRO A 81 39.68 22.43 -15.27
N GLY A 82 39.56 21.10 -15.26
CA GLY A 82 40.10 20.24 -16.32
C GLY A 82 41.59 19.93 -16.23
N GLN A 83 42.34 20.57 -15.33
CA GLN A 83 43.74 20.23 -15.09
C GLN A 83 43.87 19.07 -14.10
N SER A 84 44.94 18.28 -14.25
CA SER A 84 45.26 17.23 -13.29
C SER A 84 45.70 17.84 -11.98
N MET A 85 45.03 17.46 -10.88
CA MET A 85 45.51 17.77 -9.53
C MET A 85 46.72 16.93 -9.11
N TRP A 86 47.06 15.86 -9.85
CA TRP A 86 48.11 14.92 -9.47
C TRP A 86 49.41 15.19 -10.24
N PRO A 87 50.58 15.07 -9.58
CA PRO A 87 51.88 15.21 -10.24
C PRO A 87 52.11 14.07 -11.24
N THR A 88 52.91 14.34 -12.26
CA THR A 88 53.29 13.37 -13.30
C THR A 88 54.42 12.46 -12.83
N ALA A 89 54.53 11.26 -13.42
CA ALA A 89 55.65 10.35 -13.16
C ALA A 89 57.01 11.00 -13.43
N GLN A 90 57.10 11.80 -14.50
CA GLN A 90 58.32 12.54 -14.84
C GLN A 90 58.70 13.57 -13.76
N GLY A 91 57.72 14.23 -13.15
CA GLY A 91 57.96 15.15 -12.04
C GLY A 91 58.65 14.45 -10.86
N CYS A 92 58.22 13.24 -10.53
CA CYS A 92 58.84 12.42 -9.47
C CYS A 92 60.26 11.96 -9.86
N ALA A 93 60.44 11.54 -11.11
CA ALA A 93 61.71 11.02 -11.62
C ALA A 93 62.84 12.06 -11.61
N SER A 94 62.51 13.36 -11.57
CA SER A 94 63.51 14.44 -11.47
C SER A 94 64.37 14.41 -10.19
N CYS A 95 63.84 13.82 -9.11
CA CYS A 95 64.56 13.65 -7.84
C CYS A 95 64.73 12.16 -7.47
N HIS A 96 63.86 11.28 -7.97
CA HIS A 96 63.94 9.83 -7.80
C HIS A 96 64.56 9.16 -9.04
N ASP A 97 65.74 9.63 -9.42
CA ASP A 97 66.48 9.22 -10.62
C ASP A 97 67.42 8.03 -10.38
N GLY A 98 67.60 7.63 -9.12
CA GLY A 98 68.58 6.62 -8.67
C GLY A 98 69.89 7.22 -8.17
N THR A 99 70.12 8.52 -8.36
CA THR A 99 71.32 9.25 -7.92
C THR A 99 71.00 10.07 -6.67
N VAL A 100 69.96 10.91 -6.72
CA VAL A 100 69.56 11.79 -5.62
C VAL A 100 68.71 11.04 -4.60
N LYS A 101 67.74 10.27 -5.08
CA LYS A 101 66.92 9.33 -4.30
C LYS A 101 66.66 8.05 -5.08
N PRO A 102 66.34 6.93 -4.40
CA PRO A 102 65.99 5.68 -5.06
C PRO A 102 64.86 5.87 -6.08
N ARG A 103 64.94 5.16 -7.21
CA ARG A 103 63.88 5.16 -8.23
C ARG A 103 62.57 4.65 -7.66
N ILE A 104 61.47 5.27 -8.07
CA ILE A 104 60.12 4.88 -7.67
C ILE A 104 59.23 4.72 -8.89
N THR A 105 58.18 3.91 -8.73
CA THR A 105 57.06 3.85 -9.66
C THR A 105 55.93 4.71 -9.10
N TRP A 106 55.51 5.71 -9.87
CA TRP A 106 54.38 6.57 -9.53
C TRP A 106 53.40 6.63 -10.70
N GLU A 107 52.14 6.36 -10.42
CA GLU A 107 51.04 6.53 -11.36
C GLU A 107 49.96 7.40 -10.72
N PRO A 108 49.57 8.51 -11.37
CA PRO A 108 48.53 9.37 -10.83
C PRO A 108 47.18 8.66 -10.90
N ARG A 109 46.35 8.88 -9.87
CA ARG A 109 44.97 8.41 -9.90
C ARG A 109 44.21 9.13 -11.02
N VAL A 110 43.60 8.37 -11.92
CA VAL A 110 42.73 8.89 -12.98
C VAL A 110 41.27 8.92 -12.50
N GLY A 111 40.55 9.98 -12.87
CA GLY A 111 39.11 10.11 -12.69
C GLY A 111 38.66 10.65 -11.32
N PRO A 112 37.41 11.17 -11.25
CA PRO A 112 36.86 11.75 -10.03
C PRO A 112 36.76 10.71 -8.91
N ARG A 113 36.77 11.17 -7.65
CA ARG A 113 36.38 10.29 -6.54
C ARG A 113 34.91 9.95 -6.71
N ALA A 114 34.58 8.66 -6.63
CA ALA A 114 33.20 8.24 -6.60
C ALA A 114 32.46 8.93 -5.43
N GLY A 115 31.16 9.15 -5.58
CA GLY A 115 30.35 9.84 -4.59
C GLY A 115 29.22 10.66 -5.23
N ASN A 116 28.31 11.15 -4.39
CA ASN A 116 27.24 12.07 -4.77
C ASN A 116 27.49 13.50 -4.26
N ARG A 117 28.74 13.87 -3.96
CA ARG A 117 29.06 15.25 -3.50
C ARG A 117 29.25 16.17 -4.68
N ARG A 118 28.56 17.31 -4.67
CA ARG A 118 28.75 18.44 -5.57
C ARG A 118 29.86 19.36 -5.05
N PHE A 119 31.09 18.86 -5.00
CA PHE A 119 32.26 19.60 -4.53
C PHE A 119 33.24 19.86 -5.68
N THR A 120 33.71 21.11 -5.80
CA THR A 120 34.82 21.47 -6.69
C THR A 120 35.89 22.25 -5.92
N HIS A 121 37.16 21.93 -6.17
CA HIS A 121 38.29 22.66 -5.57
C HIS A 121 38.39 24.09 -6.10
N GLU A 122 38.00 24.36 -7.35
CA GLU A 122 37.97 25.71 -7.92
C GLU A 122 37.08 26.65 -7.09
N ALA A 123 35.81 26.28 -6.90
CA ALA A 123 34.86 27.14 -6.18
C ALA A 123 35.27 27.35 -4.72
N HIS A 124 35.71 26.28 -4.04
CA HIS A 124 36.15 26.37 -2.65
C HIS A 124 37.50 27.10 -2.52
N GLY A 125 38.39 26.98 -3.49
CA GLY A 125 39.65 27.72 -3.56
C GLY A 125 39.40 29.23 -3.69
N LYS A 126 38.51 29.63 -4.61
CA LYS A 126 38.07 31.02 -4.76
C LYS A 126 37.42 31.56 -3.49
N ALA A 127 36.51 30.80 -2.89
CA ALA A 127 35.83 31.19 -1.65
C ALA A 127 36.80 31.30 -0.45
N ALA A 128 37.76 30.38 -0.33
CA ALA A 128 38.78 30.43 0.72
C ALA A 128 39.72 31.62 0.56
N ALA A 129 40.17 31.91 -0.67
CA ALA A 129 41.00 33.08 -0.97
C ALA A 129 40.26 34.40 -0.67
N ALA A 130 38.98 34.49 -1.05
CA ALA A 130 38.16 35.66 -0.75
C ALA A 130 37.96 35.89 0.76
N ARG A 131 37.84 34.81 1.53
CA ARG A 131 37.64 34.89 2.99
C ARG A 131 38.90 35.31 3.75
N ASN A 132 40.09 35.03 3.22
CA ASN A 132 41.33 35.36 3.90
C ASN A 132 42.47 35.72 2.90
N PRO A 133 42.44 36.94 2.32
CA PRO A 133 43.32 37.33 1.22
C PRO A 133 44.82 37.22 1.56
N ALA A 134 45.20 37.56 2.80
CA ALA A 134 46.58 37.50 3.29
C ALA A 134 47.11 36.05 3.45
N ASP A 135 46.21 35.09 3.63
CA ASP A 135 46.54 33.66 3.75
C ASP A 135 46.50 32.92 2.40
N SER A 136 45.97 33.54 1.34
CA SER A 136 45.92 32.98 -0.02
C SER A 136 47.29 32.72 -0.64
N ALA A 137 48.29 33.50 -0.27
CA ALA A 137 49.65 33.41 -0.81
C ALA A 137 50.49 32.31 -0.11
N MET A 138 50.04 31.76 1.02
CA MET A 138 50.73 30.71 1.76
C MET A 138 49.82 29.49 1.98
N MET A 139 50.45 28.34 2.25
CA MET A 139 49.86 27.01 2.51
C MET A 139 48.56 26.91 3.34
N ARG A 140 48.15 27.94 4.08
CA ARG A 140 47.09 27.88 5.11
C ARG A 140 45.69 27.59 4.53
N ASN A 141 45.39 28.01 3.30
CA ASN A 141 44.07 27.79 2.70
C ASN A 141 43.77 26.31 2.41
N CYS A 142 44.75 25.54 1.93
CA CYS A 142 44.58 24.10 1.69
C CYS A 142 44.55 23.31 3.02
N ALA A 143 45.38 23.73 3.97
CA ALA A 143 45.51 23.11 5.28
C ALA A 143 44.19 23.12 6.08
N GLY A 144 43.36 24.16 5.93
CA GLY A 144 42.05 24.24 6.60
C GLY A 144 41.12 23.04 6.33
N CYS A 145 41.25 22.38 5.18
CA CYS A 145 40.48 21.18 4.86
C CYS A 145 41.30 19.89 4.97
N HIS A 146 42.57 19.96 4.57
CA HIS A 146 43.42 18.79 4.37
C HIS A 146 44.39 18.49 5.52
N THR A 147 44.35 19.25 6.61
CA THR A 147 45.16 18.98 7.80
C THR A 147 44.30 19.06 9.06
N GLU A 148 44.79 18.51 10.17
CA GLU A 148 44.21 18.77 11.48
C GLU A 148 44.70 20.12 12.02
N PRO A 149 43.86 20.88 12.74
CA PRO A 149 44.32 22.07 13.45
C PRO A 149 45.51 21.72 14.36
N GLY A 150 46.61 22.47 14.24
CA GLY A 150 47.83 22.24 15.01
C GLY A 150 48.71 21.08 14.51
N ALA A 151 48.34 20.38 13.44
CA ALA A 151 49.16 19.30 12.90
C ALA A 151 50.47 19.83 12.27
N PRO A 152 51.54 19.00 12.26
CA PRO A 152 52.78 19.33 11.56
C PRO A 152 52.57 19.64 10.08
N ARG A 153 53.48 20.41 9.48
CA ARG A 153 53.44 20.72 8.05
C ARG A 153 53.39 19.44 7.21
N MET A 154 52.53 19.42 6.20
CA MET A 154 52.29 18.26 5.32
C MET A 154 51.76 17.00 6.02
N ALA A 155 51.20 17.10 7.23
CA ALA A 155 50.38 16.04 7.83
C ALA A 155 49.01 15.95 7.13
N VAL A 156 49.02 15.55 5.85
CA VAL A 156 47.85 15.59 4.97
C VAL A 156 46.87 14.46 5.29
N ARG A 157 45.58 14.82 5.44
CA ARG A 157 44.43 13.93 5.55
C ARG A 157 43.38 14.22 4.50
N ASN A 158 42.48 13.26 4.30
CA ASN A 158 41.25 13.52 3.56
C ASN A 158 40.40 14.51 4.37
N ALA A 159 39.72 15.42 3.68
CA ALA A 159 38.74 16.29 4.33
C ALA A 159 37.65 15.44 4.99
N VAL A 160 37.35 15.75 6.25
CA VAL A 160 36.28 15.11 7.01
C VAL A 160 35.04 15.98 6.97
N VAL A 161 33.86 15.35 7.00
CA VAL A 161 32.58 16.05 6.82
C VAL A 161 32.36 17.17 7.85
N GLY A 162 32.88 17.00 9.07
CA GLY A 162 32.80 18.03 10.12
C GLY A 162 33.37 19.39 9.70
N ASN A 163 34.45 19.41 8.92
CA ASN A 163 35.04 20.66 8.42
C ASN A 163 34.08 21.39 7.46
N CYS A 164 33.38 20.61 6.62
CA CYS A 164 32.36 21.15 5.71
C CYS A 164 31.22 21.78 6.53
N LEU A 165 30.69 21.03 7.50
CA LEU A 165 29.58 21.49 8.34
C LEU A 165 29.94 22.77 9.10
N GLN A 166 31.15 22.85 9.66
CA GLN A 166 31.62 24.01 10.41
C GLN A 166 31.68 25.28 9.55
N CYS A 167 32.30 25.21 8.37
CA CYS A 167 32.41 26.37 7.47
C CYS A 167 31.06 26.80 6.89
N HIS A 168 30.15 25.85 6.67
CA HIS A 168 28.80 26.11 6.15
C HIS A 168 27.76 26.36 7.26
N GLY A 169 28.16 26.48 8.52
CA GLY A 169 27.28 26.87 9.63
C GLY A 169 26.27 25.80 10.07
N LEU A 170 26.49 24.54 9.71
CA LEU A 170 25.61 23.42 10.06
C LEU A 170 26.04 22.81 11.41
N LYS A 171 25.14 22.87 12.40
CA LYS A 171 25.43 22.41 13.78
C LYS A 171 24.96 20.99 14.06
N ALA A 172 23.99 20.48 13.30
CA ALA A 172 23.50 19.12 13.46
C ALA A 172 24.47 18.11 12.83
N PRO A 173 24.49 16.84 13.31
CA PRO A 173 25.22 15.76 12.65
C PRO A 173 24.90 15.68 11.15
N HIS A 174 25.86 15.26 10.33
CA HIS A 174 25.79 15.33 8.85
C HIS A 174 24.43 14.93 8.29
N VAL A 175 23.91 13.77 8.69
CA VAL A 175 22.65 13.21 8.16
C VAL A 175 21.38 13.74 8.84
N ASP A 176 21.51 14.49 9.92
CA ASP A 176 20.37 14.98 10.72
C ASP A 176 20.11 16.49 10.52
N ASN A 177 20.64 17.05 9.42
CA ASN A 177 20.35 18.42 9.00
C ASN A 177 18.98 18.52 8.28
N GLY A 178 18.49 19.74 8.09
CA GLY A 178 17.19 20.04 7.46
C GLY A 178 17.02 19.48 6.05
N ASN A 179 15.76 19.28 5.64
CA ASN A 179 15.36 18.56 4.43
C ASN A 179 15.89 19.19 3.12
N GLU A 180 16.03 20.51 3.12
CA GLU A 180 16.49 21.33 2.00
C GLU A 180 18.02 21.40 1.87
N VAL A 181 18.75 21.16 2.97
CA VAL A 181 20.19 21.43 3.06
C VAL A 181 21.00 20.42 2.25
N CYS A 182 20.53 19.18 2.12
CA CYS A 182 21.29 18.11 1.46
C CYS A 182 21.64 18.46 0.00
N ALA A 183 20.73 19.11 -0.74
CA ALA A 183 20.95 19.48 -2.14
C ALA A 183 22.02 20.57 -2.33
N THR A 184 22.41 21.28 -1.27
CA THR A 184 23.52 22.24 -1.32
C THR A 184 24.85 21.54 -1.58
N CYS A 185 25.04 20.35 -1.00
CA CYS A 185 26.32 19.64 -1.03
C CYS A 185 26.25 18.33 -1.82
N HIS A 186 25.07 17.73 -1.96
CA HIS A 186 24.88 16.44 -2.61
C HIS A 186 23.98 16.55 -3.83
N VAL A 187 24.32 15.79 -4.87
CA VAL A 187 23.39 15.48 -5.96
C VAL A 187 22.45 14.35 -5.53
N ARG A 188 21.35 14.15 -6.28
CA ARG A 188 20.45 13.01 -6.07
C ARG A 188 21.20 11.71 -6.31
N LEU A 189 20.77 10.64 -5.64
CA LEU A 189 21.37 9.31 -5.80
C LEU A 189 21.44 8.87 -7.28
N THR A 190 20.34 9.10 -7.99
CA THR A 190 20.17 8.77 -9.42
C THR A 190 21.12 9.55 -10.34
N ASP A 191 21.59 10.72 -9.89
CA ASP A 191 22.48 11.59 -10.64
C ASP A 191 23.97 11.33 -10.32
N ALA A 192 24.25 10.33 -9.48
CA ALA A 192 25.60 9.97 -9.06
C ALA A 192 25.99 8.56 -9.56
N PRO A 193 26.28 8.37 -10.86
CA PRO A 193 26.56 7.05 -11.46
C PRO A 193 27.83 6.38 -10.90
N SER A 194 28.74 7.16 -10.31
CA SER A 194 29.97 6.66 -9.71
C SER A 194 29.75 5.88 -8.41
N LEU A 195 28.57 6.00 -7.78
CA LEU A 195 28.22 5.22 -6.59
C LEU A 195 27.91 3.76 -6.94
N THR A 196 28.59 2.84 -6.27
CA THR A 196 28.35 1.39 -6.38
C THR A 196 27.27 0.95 -5.41
N ARG A 197 26.67 -0.24 -5.67
CA ARG A 197 25.69 -0.85 -4.74
C ARG A 197 26.27 -1.05 -3.34
N GLU A 198 27.51 -1.53 -3.25
CA GLU A 198 28.20 -1.76 -1.98
C GLU A 198 28.43 -0.46 -1.20
N TRP A 199 28.71 0.65 -1.89
CA TRP A 199 28.79 1.93 -1.20
C TRP A 199 27.41 2.41 -0.75
N ILE A 200 26.38 2.33 -1.59
CA ILE A 200 25.04 2.79 -1.20
C ILE A 200 24.54 2.09 0.08
N LYS A 201 24.87 0.80 0.27
CA LYS A 201 24.56 0.05 1.50
C LYS A 201 25.20 0.61 2.77
N THR A 202 26.30 1.36 2.67
CA THR A 202 26.99 1.95 3.83
C THR A 202 26.50 3.36 4.16
N PHE A 203 25.47 3.85 3.46
CA PHE A 203 24.89 5.15 3.77
C PHE A 203 24.38 5.20 5.23
N PRO A 204 24.75 6.24 5.99
CA PRO A 204 24.31 6.36 7.37
C PRO A 204 22.80 6.59 7.44
N LYS A 205 22.15 5.91 8.38
CA LYS A 205 20.72 6.05 8.66
C LYS A 205 20.50 7.28 9.56
N PRO A 206 19.72 8.29 9.13
CA PRO A 206 19.43 9.46 9.97
C PRO A 206 18.43 9.16 11.09
N GLN A 207 18.46 9.97 12.14
CA GLN A 207 17.61 9.85 13.32
C GLN A 207 16.12 9.98 12.97
N SER A 208 15.78 10.70 11.89
CA SER A 208 14.41 10.83 11.39
C SER A 208 13.71 9.48 11.15
N HIS A 209 14.46 8.43 10.81
CA HIS A 209 13.90 7.08 10.61
C HIS A 209 13.48 6.38 11.90
N ALA A 210 13.86 6.90 13.07
CA ALA A 210 13.47 6.38 14.38
C ALA A 210 12.17 7.02 14.91
N ALA A 211 11.59 8.00 14.20
CA ALA A 211 10.34 8.64 14.61
C ALA A 211 9.20 7.60 14.64
N ALA A 212 8.41 7.61 15.72
CA ALA A 212 7.35 6.61 15.94
C ALA A 212 6.26 6.66 14.86
N ASP A 213 5.98 7.85 14.30
CA ASP A 213 5.00 8.06 13.25
C ASP A 213 5.60 7.98 11.84
N PHE A 214 6.90 7.66 11.70
CA PHE A 214 7.62 7.71 10.43
C PHE A 214 6.89 6.91 9.35
N VAL A 215 6.55 5.65 9.61
CA VAL A 215 5.87 4.77 8.64
C VAL A 215 4.40 5.14 8.45
N LEU A 216 3.72 5.62 9.50
CA LEU A 216 2.30 5.99 9.47
C LEU A 216 2.08 7.46 9.07
N GLY A 217 2.78 7.89 8.02
CA GLY A 217 2.58 9.19 7.36
C GLY A 217 3.58 10.29 7.74
N GLY A 218 4.38 10.12 8.79
CA GLY A 218 5.43 11.07 9.18
C GLY A 218 6.44 11.31 8.05
N HIS A 219 6.92 10.24 7.42
CA HIS A 219 7.85 10.36 6.29
C HIS A 219 7.20 11.04 5.08
N GLY A 220 5.91 10.80 4.82
CA GLY A 220 5.21 11.41 3.69
C GLY A 220 5.11 12.93 3.82
N ARG A 221 4.90 13.44 5.04
CA ARG A 221 4.94 14.89 5.33
C ARG A 221 6.35 15.45 5.16
N ALA A 222 7.36 14.75 5.68
CA ALA A 222 8.75 15.19 5.57
C ALA A 222 9.28 15.16 4.12
N ALA A 223 8.86 14.17 3.34
CA ALA A 223 9.33 13.96 1.98
C ALA A 223 8.68 14.93 0.98
N LYS A 224 7.45 15.39 1.21
CA LYS A 224 6.73 16.23 0.23
C LYS A 224 7.21 17.68 0.27
N VAL A 225 7.75 18.15 -0.85
CA VAL A 225 8.04 19.56 -1.11
C VAL A 225 6.99 20.12 -2.06
N PRO A 226 6.19 21.13 -1.67
CA PRO A 226 5.24 21.77 -2.56
C PRO A 226 5.92 22.44 -3.76
N GLY A 227 5.23 22.49 -4.91
CA GLY A 227 5.62 23.37 -6.01
C GLY A 227 5.59 24.84 -5.56
N ARG A 228 6.55 25.63 -6.03
CA ARG A 228 6.68 27.06 -5.66
C ARG A 228 5.94 27.97 -6.63
N LEU A 229 5.78 27.53 -7.88
CA LEU A 229 5.09 28.29 -8.92
C LEU A 229 3.74 27.64 -9.30
N PRO A 230 2.77 28.42 -9.82
CA PRO A 230 1.54 27.87 -10.37
C PRO A 230 1.83 26.84 -11.47
N GLY A 231 1.26 25.64 -11.33
CA GLY A 231 1.46 24.54 -12.27
C GLY A 231 2.63 23.60 -11.93
N GLU A 232 3.45 23.91 -10.92
CA GLU A 232 4.49 22.99 -10.48
C GLU A 232 3.93 21.82 -9.65
N HIS A 233 4.31 20.60 -10.03
CA HIS A 233 4.00 19.41 -9.26
C HIS A 233 4.87 19.31 -7.99
N PRO A 234 4.33 18.78 -6.89
CA PRO A 234 5.12 18.54 -5.69
C PRO A 234 6.21 17.50 -5.94
N THR A 235 7.35 17.67 -5.29
CA THR A 235 8.55 16.83 -5.45
C THR A 235 8.97 16.19 -4.13
N VAL A 236 9.98 15.31 -4.19
CA VAL A 236 10.60 14.72 -3.00
C VAL A 236 11.74 15.60 -2.48
N ALA A 237 11.78 15.77 -1.15
CA ALA A 237 12.82 16.51 -0.43
C ALA A 237 14.22 15.97 -0.71
N ALA A 238 15.20 16.88 -0.71
CA ALA A 238 16.59 16.54 -0.99
C ALA A 238 17.16 15.53 0.02
N SER A 239 16.79 15.65 1.30
CA SER A 239 17.16 14.69 2.35
C SER A 239 16.79 13.24 2.03
N CYS A 240 15.71 13.02 1.27
CA CYS A 240 15.32 11.70 0.81
C CYS A 240 16.01 11.35 -0.52
N ALA A 241 15.96 12.27 -1.50
CA ALA A 241 16.45 12.03 -2.87
C ALA A 241 17.98 11.85 -2.97
N THR A 242 18.73 12.34 -1.98
CA THR A 242 20.19 12.12 -1.87
C THR A 242 20.54 10.66 -1.58
N CYS A 243 19.65 9.91 -0.90
CA CYS A 243 19.91 8.55 -0.42
C CYS A 243 19.00 7.49 -1.04
N HIS A 244 17.84 7.88 -1.57
CA HIS A 244 16.80 6.96 -2.03
C HIS A 244 16.38 7.25 -3.47
N SER A 245 16.08 6.19 -4.20
CA SER A 245 15.49 6.23 -5.54
C SER A 245 14.00 5.90 -5.50
N ARG A 246 13.31 6.06 -6.64
CA ARG A 246 11.88 5.72 -6.78
C ARG A 246 11.60 4.26 -6.38
N ASN A 247 12.55 3.34 -6.62
CA ASN A 247 12.41 1.91 -6.31
C ASN A 247 12.11 1.66 -4.82
N LEU A 248 12.65 2.48 -3.89
CA LEU A 248 12.33 2.35 -2.47
C LEU A 248 10.86 2.65 -2.20
N CYS A 249 10.33 3.73 -2.77
CA CYS A 249 8.93 4.08 -2.58
C CYS A 249 8.02 2.98 -3.14
N MET A 250 8.39 2.42 -4.29
CA MET A 250 7.66 1.32 -4.94
C MET A 250 7.67 0.01 -4.14
N SER A 251 8.60 -0.20 -3.20
CA SER A 251 8.57 -1.42 -2.38
C SER A 251 7.49 -1.41 -1.30
N CYS A 252 6.95 -0.22 -0.99
CA CYS A 252 5.97 -0.01 0.09
C CYS A 252 4.66 0.62 -0.39
N HIS A 253 4.69 1.52 -1.38
CA HIS A 253 3.52 2.25 -1.85
C HIS A 253 2.84 1.54 -3.02
N VAL A 254 1.57 1.16 -2.83
CA VAL A 254 0.74 0.62 -3.92
C VAL A 254 0.35 1.73 -4.91
N ASN A 255 0.14 2.95 -4.42
CA ASN A 255 -0.17 4.15 -5.21
C ASN A 255 1.08 4.83 -5.81
N ALA A 256 2.22 4.15 -5.87
CA ALA A 256 3.48 4.74 -6.33
C ALA A 256 3.37 5.28 -7.77
N ALA A 257 2.64 4.59 -8.64
CA ALA A 257 2.45 4.98 -10.03
C ALA A 257 1.47 6.16 -10.21
N GLU A 258 0.63 6.43 -9.21
CA GLU A 258 -0.37 7.51 -9.23
C GLU A 258 0.11 8.74 -8.45
N SER A 259 1.21 8.64 -7.71
CA SER A 259 1.72 9.71 -6.85
C SER A 259 2.69 10.62 -7.60
N PRO A 260 2.33 11.90 -7.88
CA PRO A 260 3.24 12.83 -8.56
C PRO A 260 4.54 13.07 -7.79
N VAL A 261 4.46 12.99 -6.46
CA VAL A 261 5.62 13.11 -5.57
C VAL A 261 6.59 11.95 -5.84
N ILE A 262 6.13 10.70 -5.82
CA ILE A 262 6.99 9.53 -6.05
C ILE A 262 7.53 9.52 -7.49
N LEU A 263 6.70 9.89 -8.45
CA LEU A 263 7.10 10.04 -9.86
C LEU A 263 8.13 11.14 -10.10
N SER A 264 8.37 12.06 -9.16
CA SER A 264 9.44 13.06 -9.29
C SER A 264 10.86 12.47 -9.16
N LEU A 265 11.01 11.27 -8.59
CA LEU A 265 12.30 10.56 -8.49
C LEU A 265 12.54 9.68 -9.71
N ALA A 266 13.79 9.49 -10.13
CA ALA A 266 14.13 8.51 -11.15
C ALA A 266 14.25 7.09 -10.56
N LEU A 267 14.11 6.08 -11.44
CA LEU A 267 14.40 4.68 -11.12
C LEU A 267 15.91 4.47 -10.98
N ASP A 268 16.29 3.58 -10.07
CA ASP A 268 17.66 3.16 -9.86
C ASP A 268 17.65 1.82 -9.12
N ASP A 269 18.21 0.78 -9.75
CA ASP A 269 18.26 -0.58 -9.25
C ASP A 269 19.49 -0.87 -8.38
N ARG A 270 20.35 0.13 -8.17
CA ARG A 270 21.54 -0.01 -7.32
C ARG A 270 21.23 -0.11 -5.82
N PRO A 271 20.33 0.70 -5.25
CA PRO A 271 19.99 0.61 -3.84
C PRO A 271 19.33 -0.72 -3.50
N PRO A 272 19.50 -1.24 -2.29
CA PRO A 272 18.79 -2.43 -1.86
C PRO A 272 17.28 -2.17 -1.83
N VAL A 273 16.50 -3.18 -2.24
CA VAL A 273 15.06 -3.20 -2.03
C VAL A 273 14.80 -3.59 -0.59
N TYR A 274 14.03 -2.78 0.13
CA TYR A 274 13.66 -3.06 1.52
C TYR A 274 12.28 -3.71 1.55
N THR A 275 12.22 -4.90 2.13
CA THR A 275 10.97 -5.59 2.46
C THR A 275 10.66 -5.34 3.93
N GLY A 276 9.79 -4.35 4.19
CA GLY A 276 9.30 -4.05 5.54
C GLY A 276 7.86 -4.50 5.72
N THR A 277 7.54 -5.07 6.88
CA THR A 277 6.14 -5.27 7.28
C THR A 277 5.54 -3.92 7.64
N GLN A 278 4.48 -3.49 6.96
CA GLN A 278 3.81 -2.24 7.32
C GLN A 278 2.99 -2.42 8.61
N PRO A 279 3.12 -1.51 9.59
CA PRO A 279 2.30 -1.55 10.78
C PRO A 279 0.84 -1.31 10.40
N VAL A 280 -0.07 -2.07 11.02
CA VAL A 280 -1.51 -1.90 10.85
C VAL A 280 -1.93 -0.57 11.49
N PRO A 281 -2.51 0.39 10.74
CA PRO A 281 -2.94 1.66 11.31
C PRO A 281 -4.01 1.48 12.40
N PRO A 282 -4.08 2.36 13.41
CA PRO A 282 -5.09 2.29 14.48
C PRO A 282 -6.54 2.24 13.97
N THR A 283 -6.81 2.85 12.80
CA THR A 283 -8.14 2.83 12.15
C THR A 283 -8.67 1.42 11.91
N HIS A 284 -7.80 0.43 11.68
CA HIS A 284 -8.19 -0.97 11.44
C HIS A 284 -8.51 -1.74 12.73
N ARG A 285 -8.20 -1.15 13.89
CA ARG A 285 -8.54 -1.70 15.21
C ARG A 285 -9.79 -1.07 15.80
N ALA A 286 -10.40 -0.10 15.11
CA ALA A 286 -11.62 0.55 15.56
C ALA A 286 -12.78 -0.45 15.62
N ALA A 287 -13.50 -0.46 16.74
CA ALA A 287 -14.68 -1.30 16.90
C ALA A 287 -15.71 -0.98 15.82
N GLY A 288 -16.23 -2.00 15.14
CA GLY A 288 -17.22 -1.83 14.07
C GLY A 288 -16.66 -1.39 12.71
N TRP A 289 -15.33 -1.32 12.52
CA TRP A 289 -14.70 -0.90 11.26
C TRP A 289 -15.28 -1.61 10.03
N LEU A 290 -15.53 -2.93 10.11
CA LEU A 290 -16.14 -3.69 9.03
C LEU A 290 -17.48 -3.10 8.56
N GLY A 291 -18.28 -2.53 9.45
CA GLY A 291 -19.59 -1.95 9.13
C GLY A 291 -19.55 -0.50 8.61
N PHE A 292 -18.42 0.21 8.74
CA PHE A 292 -18.33 1.62 8.29
C PHE A 292 -17.23 1.91 7.27
N HIS A 293 -16.23 1.05 7.10
CA HIS A 293 -15.12 1.30 6.18
C HIS A 293 -15.56 1.52 4.73
N GLY A 294 -16.70 0.96 4.32
CA GLY A 294 -17.28 1.18 3.00
C GLY A 294 -17.60 2.65 2.74
N ARG A 295 -18.11 3.39 3.73
CA ARG A 295 -18.40 4.83 3.60
C ARG A 295 -17.13 5.66 3.42
N ASP A 296 -16.05 5.27 4.12
CA ASP A 296 -14.75 5.93 3.98
C ASP A 296 -14.16 5.65 2.59
N ALA A 297 -14.24 4.41 2.12
CA ALA A 297 -13.77 4.01 0.80
C ALA A 297 -14.55 4.70 -0.34
N GLU A 298 -15.87 4.87 -0.19
CA GLU A 298 -16.71 5.59 -1.16
C GLU A 298 -16.36 7.08 -1.24
N ARG A 299 -15.98 7.70 -0.12
CA ARG A 299 -15.49 9.10 -0.11
C ARG A 299 -14.16 9.22 -0.83
N SER A 300 -13.20 8.35 -0.48
CA SER A 300 -11.90 8.31 -1.14
C SER A 300 -11.15 7.04 -0.80
N THR A 301 -10.56 6.42 -1.81
CA THR A 301 -9.67 5.28 -1.62
C THR A 301 -8.19 5.64 -1.59
N ALA A 302 -7.84 6.94 -1.71
CA ALA A 302 -6.45 7.38 -1.86
C ALA A 302 -5.54 7.00 -0.68
N THR A 303 -6.08 7.00 0.54
CA THR A 303 -5.35 6.57 1.74
C THR A 303 -5.22 5.05 1.79
N CYS A 304 -6.28 4.33 1.43
CA CYS A 304 -6.28 2.87 1.34
C CYS A 304 -5.25 2.38 0.31
N SER A 305 -5.19 3.02 -0.86
CA SER A 305 -4.29 2.67 -1.96
C SER A 305 -2.82 2.99 -1.68
N SER A 306 -2.50 3.59 -0.53
CA SER A 306 -1.10 3.67 -0.09
C SER A 306 -0.57 2.29 0.30
N CYS A 307 -1.41 1.42 0.86
CA CYS A 307 -1.01 0.11 1.37
C CYS A 307 -1.75 -1.06 0.70
N HIS A 308 -2.97 -0.86 0.21
CA HIS A 308 -3.83 -1.91 -0.33
C HIS A 308 -3.90 -1.84 -1.86
N SER A 309 -3.71 -2.99 -2.50
CA SER A 309 -4.07 -3.18 -3.89
C SER A 309 -5.54 -3.62 -4.01
N ARG A 310 -6.07 -3.63 -5.23
CA ARG A 310 -7.40 -4.17 -5.52
C ARG A 310 -7.54 -5.60 -5.03
N GLU A 311 -6.49 -6.40 -5.20
CA GLU A 311 -6.39 -7.79 -4.77
C GLU A 311 -6.40 -7.91 -3.24
N SER A 312 -5.79 -6.95 -2.52
CA SER A 312 -5.95 -6.86 -1.07
C SER A 312 -7.43 -6.77 -0.69
N CYS A 313 -8.20 -5.90 -1.35
CA CYS A 313 -9.63 -5.72 -1.07
C CYS A 313 -10.47 -6.97 -1.43
N PHE A 314 -10.13 -7.66 -2.51
CA PHE A 314 -10.82 -8.88 -2.94
C PHE A 314 -10.68 -10.06 -1.97
N SER A 315 -9.75 -10.00 -1.02
CA SER A 315 -9.67 -10.99 0.08
C SER A 315 -10.93 -11.04 0.95
N CYS A 316 -11.67 -9.93 1.04
CA CYS A 316 -12.92 -9.81 1.80
C CYS A 316 -14.12 -9.47 0.91
N HIS A 317 -13.96 -8.60 -0.09
CA HIS A 317 -15.02 -8.20 -1.02
C HIS A 317 -15.22 -9.24 -2.13
N VAL A 318 -15.81 -10.39 -1.76
CA VAL A 318 -16.11 -11.51 -2.66
C VAL A 318 -17.48 -11.32 -3.33
N GLY A 319 -17.60 -11.66 -4.61
CA GLY A 319 -18.84 -11.49 -5.40
C GLY A 319 -18.77 -10.31 -6.37
N ILE A 320 -19.76 -9.41 -6.34
CA ILE A 320 -19.76 -8.17 -7.12
C ILE A 320 -19.12 -7.08 -6.25
N PRO A 321 -17.83 -6.76 -6.44
CA PRO A 321 -17.15 -5.76 -5.61
C PRO A 321 -17.74 -4.35 -5.84
N PRO A 322 -17.79 -3.52 -4.80
CA PRO A 322 -18.26 -2.15 -4.93
C PRO A 322 -17.35 -1.33 -5.85
N ARG A 323 -17.90 -0.26 -6.44
CA ARG A 323 -17.14 0.63 -7.34
C ARG A 323 -15.83 1.13 -6.72
N ALA A 324 -15.84 1.47 -5.43
CA ALA A 324 -14.65 1.91 -4.72
C ALA A 324 -13.50 0.90 -4.82
N VAL A 325 -13.81 -0.40 -4.75
CA VAL A 325 -12.82 -1.48 -4.90
C VAL A 325 -12.41 -1.66 -6.36
N THR A 326 -13.34 -1.67 -7.31
CA THR A 326 -13.00 -1.90 -8.73
C THR A 326 -12.12 -0.79 -9.32
N THR A 327 -12.20 0.44 -8.77
CA THR A 327 -11.35 1.56 -9.18
C THR A 327 -9.99 1.60 -8.48
N MET A 328 -9.72 0.71 -7.51
CA MET A 328 -8.42 0.65 -6.85
C MET A 328 -7.30 0.21 -7.80
N PRO A 329 -6.05 0.61 -7.56
CA PRO A 329 -4.93 0.11 -8.33
C PRO A 329 -4.75 -1.40 -8.15
N THR A 330 -4.51 -2.13 -9.24
CA THR A 330 -4.12 -3.54 -9.20
C THR A 330 -2.68 -3.68 -8.75
N ALA A 331 -2.33 -4.80 -8.13
CA ALA A 331 -0.96 -5.23 -7.99
C ALA A 331 -0.29 -5.33 -9.38
N GLY A 332 1.01 -5.08 -9.44
CA GLY A 332 1.74 -5.11 -10.71
C GLY A 332 3.10 -4.42 -10.65
N PRO A 333 3.80 -4.31 -11.80
CA PRO A 333 5.07 -3.61 -11.87
C PRO A 333 4.91 -2.13 -11.53
N GLY A 334 5.96 -1.51 -10.99
CA GLY A 334 5.95 -0.07 -10.69
C GLY A 334 5.36 0.32 -9.33
N ARG A 335 5.03 -0.65 -8.47
CA ARG A 335 4.34 -0.43 -7.19
C ARG A 335 4.51 -1.62 -6.23
N ALA A 336 4.06 -1.44 -4.99
CA ALA A 336 4.07 -2.52 -4.01
C ALA A 336 2.97 -3.57 -4.33
N PRO A 337 3.16 -4.85 -3.95
CA PRO A 337 2.15 -5.90 -4.16
C PRO A 337 0.84 -5.64 -3.40
N GLY A 338 0.89 -4.81 -2.34
CA GLY A 338 -0.21 -4.51 -1.46
C GLY A 338 -0.25 -5.41 -0.23
N ALA A 339 -0.92 -4.92 0.82
CA ALA A 339 -1.02 -5.62 2.08
C ALA A 339 -1.79 -6.94 1.92
N HIS A 340 -1.20 -8.03 2.39
CA HIS A 340 -1.86 -9.33 2.44
C HIS A 340 -2.80 -9.39 3.64
N LEU A 341 -4.10 -9.36 3.38
CA LEU A 341 -5.12 -9.49 4.41
C LEU A 341 -5.43 -10.97 4.66
N LYS A 342 -5.39 -11.37 5.93
CA LYS A 342 -5.81 -12.70 6.36
C LYS A 342 -7.15 -12.57 7.09
N ARG A 343 -8.18 -13.26 6.57
CA ARG A 343 -9.46 -13.41 7.29
C ARG A 343 -9.23 -14.26 8.54
N VAL A 344 -9.68 -13.75 9.68
CA VAL A 344 -9.60 -14.45 10.96
C VAL A 344 -11.01 -14.90 11.35
N PRO A 345 -11.23 -16.20 11.62
CA PRO A 345 -12.54 -16.68 12.07
C PRO A 345 -12.96 -15.98 13.37
N PRO A 346 -14.20 -15.48 13.46
CA PRO A 346 -14.74 -14.97 14.73
C PRO A 346 -14.93 -16.12 15.74
N ALA A 347 -15.14 -15.77 17.01
CA ALA A 347 -15.37 -16.75 18.09
C ALA A 347 -16.58 -17.67 17.87
N SER A 348 -17.51 -17.29 16.98
CA SER A 348 -18.65 -18.14 16.58
C SER A 348 -18.25 -19.33 15.70
N HIS A 349 -17.03 -19.38 15.17
CA HIS A 349 -16.52 -20.54 14.42
C HIS A 349 -16.05 -21.63 15.38
N THR A 350 -17.02 -22.32 16.00
CA THR A 350 -16.78 -23.46 16.89
C THR A 350 -17.07 -24.78 16.19
N SER A 351 -16.59 -25.89 16.75
CA SER A 351 -16.85 -27.23 16.20
C SER A 351 -18.32 -27.65 16.28
N ASP A 352 -19.09 -27.10 17.23
CA ASP A 352 -20.52 -27.31 17.43
C ASP A 352 -21.41 -26.27 16.71
N PHE A 353 -20.84 -25.53 15.74
CA PHE A 353 -21.56 -24.48 15.01
C PHE A 353 -22.83 -25.02 14.35
N LYS A 354 -22.78 -26.20 13.72
CA LYS A 354 -23.93 -26.78 13.01
C LYS A 354 -25.13 -26.98 13.93
N GLU A 355 -24.89 -27.28 15.19
CA GLU A 355 -25.89 -27.56 16.21
C GLU A 355 -26.39 -26.30 16.93
N ARG A 356 -25.57 -25.25 17.02
CA ARG A 356 -25.85 -24.11 17.93
C ARG A 356 -25.88 -22.72 17.29
N HIS A 357 -25.65 -22.60 15.99
CA HIS A 357 -25.66 -21.28 15.33
C HIS A 357 -27.05 -20.66 15.18
N GLY A 358 -28.13 -21.45 15.25
CA GLY A 358 -29.51 -21.02 14.98
C GLY A 358 -29.94 -19.74 15.70
N PRO A 359 -29.89 -19.67 17.05
CA PRO A 359 -30.26 -18.45 17.78
C PRO A 359 -29.42 -17.22 17.40
N GLN A 360 -28.12 -17.40 17.17
CA GLN A 360 -27.23 -16.31 16.76
C GLN A 360 -27.54 -15.84 15.33
N ALA A 361 -27.76 -16.78 14.40
CA ALA A 361 -28.09 -16.50 13.01
C ALA A 361 -29.46 -15.84 12.86
N SER A 362 -30.46 -16.25 13.65
CA SER A 362 -31.78 -15.62 13.66
C SER A 362 -31.76 -14.21 14.26
N ALA A 363 -30.98 -13.98 15.32
CA ALA A 363 -30.92 -12.68 15.97
C ALA A 363 -30.10 -11.65 15.17
N ARG A 364 -28.99 -12.07 14.54
CA ARG A 364 -28.01 -11.16 13.90
C ARG A 364 -27.35 -11.77 12.66
N PRO A 365 -28.09 -12.09 11.58
CA PRO A 365 -27.54 -12.70 10.37
C PRO A 365 -26.46 -11.84 9.70
N ALA A 366 -26.61 -10.52 9.76
CA ALA A 366 -25.65 -9.55 9.22
C ALA A 366 -24.21 -9.72 9.76
N THR A 367 -24.04 -10.31 10.96
CA THR A 367 -22.70 -10.57 11.52
C THR A 367 -21.97 -11.71 10.81
N CYS A 368 -22.69 -12.66 10.22
CA CYS A 368 -22.13 -13.71 9.38
C CYS A 368 -21.90 -13.20 7.95
N GLU A 369 -22.79 -12.35 7.46
CA GLU A 369 -22.75 -11.78 6.11
C GLU A 369 -21.58 -10.81 5.89
N SER A 370 -20.91 -10.35 6.95
CA SER A 370 -19.66 -9.59 6.81
C SER A 370 -18.50 -10.39 6.23
N CYS A 371 -18.62 -11.73 6.17
CA CYS A 371 -17.60 -12.62 5.62
C CYS A 371 -18.18 -13.70 4.69
N HIS A 372 -19.40 -14.14 4.93
CA HIS A 372 -20.06 -15.18 4.14
C HIS A 372 -21.09 -14.60 3.17
N LEU A 373 -21.19 -15.20 1.99
CA LEU A 373 -22.26 -14.88 1.05
C LEU A 373 -23.53 -15.64 1.46
N ARG A 374 -24.69 -15.11 1.06
CA ARG A 374 -25.99 -15.77 1.27
C ARG A 374 -26.01 -17.23 0.77
N SER A 375 -25.32 -17.49 -0.34
CA SER A 375 -25.17 -18.84 -0.89
C SER A 375 -24.55 -19.83 0.11
N THR A 376 -23.65 -19.38 0.99
CA THR A 376 -23.03 -20.21 2.02
C THR A 376 -24.07 -20.73 3.01
N CYS A 377 -25.05 -19.90 3.40
CA CYS A 377 -26.14 -20.34 4.28
C CYS A 377 -27.04 -21.38 3.57
N LEU A 378 -27.23 -21.22 2.25
CA LEU A 378 -28.06 -22.10 1.43
C LEU A 378 -27.39 -23.45 1.13
N GLU A 379 -26.07 -23.60 1.30
CA GLU A 379 -25.38 -24.90 1.13
C GLU A 379 -25.93 -25.97 2.07
N CYS A 380 -26.27 -25.58 3.31
CA CYS A 380 -26.87 -26.47 4.30
C CYS A 380 -28.39 -26.31 4.41
N HIS A 381 -28.92 -25.09 4.27
CA HIS A 381 -30.35 -24.82 4.38
C HIS A 381 -31.04 -24.79 3.01
N ARG A 382 -30.91 -25.88 2.23
CA ARG A 382 -31.53 -25.98 0.90
C ARG A 382 -33.06 -26.09 0.98
N PRO A 383 -33.79 -25.51 0.01
CA PRO A 383 -35.26 -25.60 -0.05
C PRO A 383 -35.80 -27.01 -0.35
N GLU A 384 -35.00 -27.90 -0.95
CA GLU A 384 -35.45 -29.21 -1.38
C GLU A 384 -34.81 -30.35 -0.57
N GLY A 385 -35.66 -31.06 0.19
CA GLY A 385 -35.56 -32.52 0.29
C GLY A 385 -34.86 -33.18 1.48
N SER A 386 -34.10 -32.49 2.34
CA SER A 386 -33.46 -33.16 3.49
C SER A 386 -34.02 -32.71 4.85
N ARG A 387 -33.91 -33.59 5.86
CA ARG A 387 -34.34 -33.36 7.26
C ARG A 387 -33.54 -32.26 7.99
N GLN A 388 -32.77 -31.43 7.30
CA GLN A 388 -32.03 -30.32 7.91
C GLN A 388 -32.89 -29.05 7.99
N ALA A 389 -32.59 -28.23 9.02
CA ALA A 389 -33.38 -27.10 9.49
C ALA A 389 -33.91 -26.21 8.35
N ARG A 390 -35.24 -26.16 8.21
CA ARG A 390 -35.92 -25.35 7.20
C ARG A 390 -35.95 -23.89 7.65
N TYR A 391 -35.68 -22.94 6.75
CA TYR A 391 -35.94 -21.51 7.00
C TYR A 391 -37.43 -21.22 7.25
N HIS A 392 -38.32 -22.12 6.81
CA HIS A 392 -39.75 -22.03 7.03
C HIS A 392 -40.19 -23.01 8.12
N ALA A 393 -40.98 -22.52 9.08
CA ALA A 393 -41.62 -23.38 10.08
C ALA A 393 -42.52 -24.45 9.43
N GLN A 394 -42.73 -25.57 10.12
CA GLN A 394 -43.73 -26.56 9.70
C GLN A 394 -45.12 -25.90 9.61
N GLY A 395 -45.87 -26.21 8.56
CA GLY A 395 -47.16 -25.56 8.30
C GLY A 395 -47.05 -24.15 7.72
N PHE A 396 -45.92 -23.76 7.11
CA PHE A 396 -45.77 -22.47 6.45
C PHE A 396 -46.96 -22.12 5.54
N LEU A 397 -47.41 -23.05 4.69
CA LEU A 397 -48.56 -22.80 3.80
C LEU A 397 -49.85 -22.38 4.53
N THR A 398 -50.08 -22.86 5.76
CA THR A 398 -51.29 -22.53 6.53
C THR A 398 -51.16 -21.21 7.28
N ARG A 399 -49.94 -20.80 7.67
CA ARG A 399 -49.68 -19.54 8.41
C ARG A 399 -49.22 -18.38 7.52
N HIS A 400 -48.73 -18.69 6.33
CA HIS A 400 -48.17 -17.74 5.36
C HIS A 400 -49.07 -16.54 5.06
N PRO A 401 -50.41 -16.68 4.90
CA PRO A 401 -51.26 -15.52 4.64
C PRO A 401 -51.20 -14.46 5.76
N ALA A 402 -51.22 -14.89 7.03
CA ALA A 402 -51.15 -13.99 8.17
C ALA A 402 -49.74 -13.39 8.35
N SER A 403 -48.69 -14.21 8.18
CA SER A 403 -47.30 -13.75 8.24
C SER A 403 -46.94 -12.77 7.12
N ALA A 404 -47.48 -12.97 5.91
CA ALA A 404 -47.30 -12.06 4.78
C ALA A 404 -48.05 -10.74 4.99
N TYR A 405 -49.29 -10.79 5.50
CA TYR A 405 -50.08 -9.59 5.81
C TYR A 405 -49.44 -8.74 6.92
N SER A 406 -48.94 -9.39 7.97
CA SER A 406 -48.30 -8.73 9.12
C SER A 406 -46.83 -8.34 8.88
N ARG A 407 -46.26 -8.68 7.72
CA ARG A 407 -44.85 -8.45 7.36
C ARG A 407 -43.88 -9.06 8.40
N GLU A 408 -44.22 -10.23 8.93
CA GLU A 408 -43.47 -10.91 9.99
C GLU A 408 -42.02 -11.21 9.57
N MET A 409 -41.77 -11.41 8.27
CA MET A 409 -40.43 -11.61 7.69
C MET A 409 -40.27 -10.87 6.37
N ASN A 410 -39.05 -10.43 6.05
CA ASN A 410 -38.74 -9.83 4.76
C ASN A 410 -38.42 -10.90 3.71
N CYS A 411 -39.46 -11.48 3.10
CA CYS A 411 -39.33 -12.60 2.15
C CYS A 411 -38.43 -12.29 0.94
N SER A 412 -38.34 -11.02 0.53
CA SER A 412 -37.50 -10.59 -0.59
C SER A 412 -36.00 -10.71 -0.33
N GLU A 413 -35.60 -10.90 0.93
CA GLU A 413 -34.21 -11.20 1.27
C GLU A 413 -33.79 -12.59 0.75
N CYS A 414 -34.72 -13.54 0.63
CA CYS A 414 -34.40 -14.90 0.19
C CYS A 414 -35.07 -15.29 -1.13
N HIS A 415 -36.24 -14.74 -1.44
CA HIS A 415 -37.02 -15.04 -2.63
C HIS A 415 -37.08 -13.83 -3.55
N ASN A 416 -37.14 -14.07 -4.87
CA ASN A 416 -37.65 -13.05 -5.79
C ASN A 416 -39.19 -13.06 -5.69
N PRO A 417 -39.83 -12.13 -4.97
CA PRO A 417 -41.27 -12.23 -4.69
C PRO A 417 -42.11 -12.15 -5.97
N ALA A 418 -41.66 -11.34 -6.93
CA ALA A 418 -42.34 -11.19 -8.21
C ALA A 418 -42.40 -12.52 -8.97
N GLN A 419 -41.34 -13.34 -8.96
CA GLN A 419 -41.37 -14.64 -9.65
C GLN A 419 -41.96 -15.74 -8.78
N PHE A 420 -41.52 -15.83 -7.53
CA PHE A 420 -41.87 -16.93 -6.64
C PHE A 420 -43.32 -16.88 -6.17
N CYS A 421 -43.78 -15.73 -5.67
CA CYS A 421 -45.16 -15.60 -5.18
C CYS A 421 -46.16 -15.74 -6.31
N GLN A 422 -45.88 -15.13 -7.48
CA GLN A 422 -46.74 -15.26 -8.66
C GLN A 422 -46.84 -16.71 -9.13
N ALA A 423 -45.72 -17.42 -9.30
CA ALA A 423 -45.73 -18.79 -9.77
C ALA A 423 -46.48 -19.73 -8.80
N CYS A 424 -46.24 -19.61 -7.50
CA CYS A 424 -46.92 -20.42 -6.49
C CYS A 424 -48.43 -20.11 -6.45
N HIS A 425 -48.81 -18.83 -6.44
CA HIS A 425 -50.22 -18.44 -6.44
C HIS A 425 -50.92 -18.83 -7.75
N GLN A 426 -50.23 -18.75 -8.89
CA GLN A 426 -50.75 -19.20 -10.17
C GLN A 426 -50.97 -20.71 -10.19
N GLN A 427 -49.99 -21.49 -9.73
CA GLN A 427 -50.12 -22.95 -9.58
C GLN A 427 -51.24 -23.32 -8.61
N SER A 428 -51.45 -22.51 -7.57
CA SER A 428 -52.53 -22.71 -6.58
C SER A 428 -53.88 -22.14 -7.01
N GLY A 429 -53.99 -21.55 -8.20
CA GLY A 429 -55.23 -20.94 -8.70
C GLY A 429 -55.64 -19.63 -8.00
N LEU A 430 -54.77 -19.01 -7.22
CA LEU A 430 -54.96 -17.75 -6.47
C LEU A 430 -54.63 -16.50 -7.30
N VAL A 431 -54.98 -16.51 -8.59
CA VAL A 431 -54.73 -15.40 -9.53
C VAL A 431 -56.04 -14.83 -10.07
N ALA A 432 -56.05 -13.52 -10.34
CA ALA A 432 -57.20 -12.84 -10.92
C ALA A 432 -57.49 -13.34 -12.34
N ARG A 433 -58.69 -13.89 -12.58
CA ARG A 433 -59.09 -14.42 -13.91
C ARG A 433 -59.80 -13.39 -14.80
N ARG A 434 -60.19 -12.23 -14.25
CA ARG A 434 -60.88 -11.14 -14.96
C ARG A 434 -60.28 -9.78 -14.58
N ARG A 435 -60.35 -8.79 -15.48
CA ARG A 435 -59.79 -7.44 -15.28
C ARG A 435 -60.48 -6.65 -14.16
N ILE A 436 -61.78 -6.88 -13.95
CA ILE A 436 -62.57 -6.28 -12.87
C ILE A 436 -63.58 -7.34 -12.41
N GLY A 437 -63.64 -7.59 -11.09
CA GLY A 437 -64.70 -8.36 -10.45
C GLY A 437 -64.40 -9.83 -10.18
N ARG A 438 -64.61 -10.20 -8.90
CA ARG A 438 -64.77 -11.53 -8.29
C ARG A 438 -63.93 -12.62 -8.94
N THR A 439 -62.63 -12.68 -8.61
CA THR A 439 -61.99 -13.88 -8.00
C THR A 439 -60.48 -13.69 -7.97
N GLY A 440 -59.92 -13.56 -6.78
CA GLY A 440 -58.48 -13.51 -6.52
C GLY A 440 -58.12 -13.15 -5.07
N TYR A 441 -56.81 -13.10 -4.80
CA TYR A 441 -56.17 -13.05 -3.47
C TYR A 441 -56.56 -11.84 -2.60
N HIS A 442 -56.97 -10.71 -3.19
CA HIS A 442 -57.40 -9.50 -2.44
C HIS A 442 -58.61 -8.75 -3.02
N ASP A 443 -59.05 -9.06 -4.25
CA ASP A 443 -60.25 -8.53 -4.90
C ASP A 443 -61.54 -9.30 -4.52
N ALA A 444 -61.41 -10.35 -3.69
CA ALA A 444 -62.53 -11.04 -3.06
C ALA A 444 -63.37 -10.09 -2.20
N PHE A 445 -62.74 -9.07 -1.60
CA PHE A 445 -63.42 -7.97 -0.93
C PHE A 445 -63.83 -6.90 -1.94
N ARG A 446 -65.14 -6.70 -2.13
CA ARG A 446 -65.68 -5.73 -3.10
C ARG A 446 -65.24 -4.28 -2.84
N GLY A 447 -64.88 -3.93 -1.60
CA GLY A 447 -64.36 -2.60 -1.26
C GLY A 447 -62.90 -2.38 -1.63
N PHE A 448 -62.14 -3.41 -2.02
CA PHE A 448 -60.75 -3.26 -2.45
C PHE A 448 -60.66 -2.36 -3.68
N SER A 449 -61.52 -2.55 -4.68
CA SER A 449 -61.55 -1.70 -5.88
C SER A 449 -61.83 -0.23 -5.55
N LEU A 450 -62.48 0.09 -4.43
CA LEU A 450 -62.72 1.47 -3.98
C LEU A 450 -61.58 2.03 -3.11
N GLY A 451 -60.88 1.18 -2.35
CA GLY A 451 -59.81 1.59 -1.42
C GLY A 451 -58.37 1.44 -1.95
N HIS A 452 -58.15 0.68 -3.03
CA HIS A 452 -56.80 0.33 -3.50
C HIS A 452 -55.97 1.54 -3.94
N GLY A 453 -56.60 2.61 -4.44
CA GLY A 453 -55.90 3.84 -4.80
C GLY A 453 -55.22 4.51 -3.60
N GLN A 454 -55.85 4.48 -2.42
CA GLN A 454 -55.25 5.01 -1.19
C GLN A 454 -54.14 4.09 -0.67
N ALA A 455 -54.35 2.77 -0.70
CA ALA A 455 -53.33 1.80 -0.31
C ALA A 455 -52.09 1.87 -1.22
N ALA A 456 -52.29 2.02 -2.53
CA ALA A 456 -51.21 2.17 -3.51
C ALA A 456 -50.39 3.45 -3.29
N ARG A 457 -51.02 4.55 -2.87
CA ARG A 457 -50.28 5.79 -2.50
C ARG A 457 -49.48 5.64 -1.22
N GLN A 458 -49.94 4.80 -0.29
CA GLN A 458 -49.25 4.57 0.98
C GLN A 458 -48.07 3.59 0.85
N SER A 459 -48.16 2.60 -0.05
CA SER A 459 -47.15 1.55 -0.19
C SER A 459 -47.25 0.84 -1.54
N LEU A 460 -46.92 1.53 -2.64
CA LEU A 460 -46.96 0.97 -4.00
C LEU A 460 -46.10 -0.28 -4.14
N GLU A 461 -44.98 -0.33 -3.43
CA GLU A 461 -44.00 -1.42 -3.43
C GLU A 461 -44.63 -2.75 -2.97
N SER A 462 -45.63 -2.70 -2.10
CA SER A 462 -46.37 -3.89 -1.63
C SER A 462 -47.29 -4.48 -2.70
N CYS A 463 -47.70 -3.66 -3.67
CA CYS A 463 -48.46 -4.12 -4.83
C CYS A 463 -47.52 -4.60 -5.94
N ALA A 464 -46.43 -3.86 -6.16
CA ALA A 464 -45.42 -4.15 -7.17
C ALA A 464 -44.65 -5.46 -6.92
N SER A 465 -44.66 -5.99 -5.69
CA SER A 465 -44.11 -7.30 -5.37
C SER A 465 -44.87 -8.47 -6.01
N CYS A 466 -46.12 -8.25 -6.47
CA CYS A 466 -46.95 -9.26 -7.10
C CYS A 466 -47.60 -8.80 -8.42
N HIS A 467 -47.67 -7.49 -8.69
CA HIS A 467 -48.20 -6.91 -9.93
C HIS A 467 -47.08 -6.21 -10.69
N ALA A 468 -47.01 -6.41 -12.00
CA ALA A 468 -46.11 -5.68 -12.87
C ALA A 468 -46.75 -4.40 -13.41
N GLU A 469 -45.95 -3.51 -13.99
CA GLU A 469 -46.41 -2.24 -14.57
C GLU A 469 -47.57 -2.41 -15.57
N ARG A 470 -47.55 -3.49 -16.36
CA ARG A 470 -48.63 -3.87 -17.29
C ARG A 470 -49.99 -4.08 -16.60
N ASP A 471 -49.99 -4.54 -15.36
CA ASP A 471 -51.21 -4.85 -14.60
C ASP A 471 -51.86 -3.57 -14.09
N CYS A 472 -51.06 -2.58 -13.70
CA CYS A 472 -51.52 -1.23 -13.33
C CYS A 472 -52.01 -0.44 -14.55
N THR A 473 -51.25 -0.49 -15.64
CA THR A 473 -51.56 0.25 -16.88
C THR A 473 -52.79 -0.28 -17.60
N ALA A 474 -53.21 -1.53 -17.33
CA ALA A 474 -54.48 -2.07 -17.82
C ALA A 474 -55.71 -1.22 -17.42
N CYS A 475 -55.62 -0.48 -16.31
CA CYS A 475 -56.69 0.41 -15.85
C CYS A 475 -56.28 1.89 -15.78
N HIS A 476 -55.03 2.18 -15.41
CA HIS A 476 -54.56 3.54 -15.13
C HIS A 476 -53.84 4.24 -16.28
N SER A 477 -53.56 3.52 -17.38
CA SER A 477 -52.89 4.14 -18.53
C SER A 477 -53.80 5.15 -19.22
N ALA A 478 -53.22 6.30 -19.59
CA ALA A 478 -53.87 7.30 -20.44
C ALA A 478 -53.86 6.88 -21.92
N VAL A 479 -52.99 5.93 -22.29
CA VAL A 479 -52.85 5.39 -23.65
C VAL A 479 -53.13 3.88 -23.69
N GLY A 480 -53.60 3.38 -24.84
CA GLY A 480 -54.08 2.00 -24.95
C GLY A 480 -55.47 1.80 -24.32
N GLY A 481 -56.15 0.70 -24.66
CA GLY A 481 -57.57 0.45 -24.34
C GLY A 481 -57.88 0.15 -22.86
N GLY A 482 -57.19 0.78 -21.91
CA GLY A 482 -57.47 0.72 -20.47
C GLY A 482 -58.56 1.72 -20.04
N TYR A 483 -58.97 1.64 -18.76
CA TYR A 483 -60.07 2.43 -18.20
C TYR A 483 -59.74 3.91 -17.92
N ARG A 484 -58.50 4.35 -18.16
CA ARG A 484 -58.03 5.74 -18.01
C ARG A 484 -58.27 6.35 -16.62
N PHE A 485 -58.24 5.52 -15.57
CA PHE A 485 -58.35 6.02 -14.20
C PHE A 485 -57.08 6.77 -13.80
N ASN A 486 -57.20 8.03 -13.44
CA ASN A 486 -56.05 8.84 -13.05
C ASN A 486 -55.39 8.28 -11.76
N PRO A 487 -54.13 7.78 -11.82
CA PRO A 487 -53.44 7.24 -10.65
C PRO A 487 -52.88 8.35 -9.74
N HIS A 488 -52.79 9.60 -10.22
CA HIS A 488 -52.21 10.70 -9.47
C HIS A 488 -53.13 11.16 -8.32
N GLY A 489 -52.53 11.48 -7.18
CA GLY A 489 -53.24 12.03 -6.03
C GLY A 489 -53.53 13.53 -6.19
N PRO A 490 -54.40 14.09 -5.34
CA PRO A 490 -54.58 15.54 -5.22
C PRO A 490 -53.23 16.25 -5.01
N GLY A 491 -52.96 17.31 -5.76
CA GLY A 491 -51.73 18.10 -5.64
C GLY A 491 -50.49 17.52 -6.33
N PHE A 492 -50.62 16.49 -7.18
CA PHE A 492 -49.49 15.94 -7.94
C PHE A 492 -48.88 16.98 -8.90
N ASN A 493 -47.60 17.30 -8.73
CA ASN A 493 -46.86 18.23 -9.60
C ASN A 493 -46.14 17.47 -10.72
N ALA A 494 -46.77 17.42 -11.89
CA ALA A 494 -46.26 16.72 -13.06
C ALA A 494 -44.93 17.31 -13.58
N ALA A 495 -44.75 18.63 -13.53
CA ALA A 495 -43.55 19.30 -14.03
C ALA A 495 -42.31 18.90 -13.22
N THR A 496 -42.38 18.92 -11.89
CA THR A 496 -41.29 18.49 -11.01
C THR A 496 -41.00 17.00 -11.14
N ALA A 497 -42.03 16.15 -11.25
CA ALA A 497 -41.86 14.71 -11.40
C ALA A 497 -41.18 14.34 -12.74
N LYS A 498 -41.62 14.96 -13.84
CA LYS A 498 -41.06 14.76 -15.19
C LYS A 498 -39.60 15.21 -15.28
N ALA A 499 -39.23 16.31 -14.61
CA ALA A 499 -37.85 16.78 -14.56
C ALA A 499 -36.89 15.79 -13.88
N LYS A 500 -37.38 15.01 -12.90
CA LYS A 500 -36.57 13.99 -12.20
C LYS A 500 -36.42 12.71 -12.99
N ASN A 501 -37.48 12.23 -13.64
CA ASN A 501 -37.43 11.02 -14.45
C ASN A 501 -38.52 10.99 -15.52
N PRO A 502 -38.25 11.48 -16.75
CA PRO A 502 -39.27 11.54 -17.81
C PRO A 502 -39.64 10.16 -18.37
N SER A 503 -38.78 9.15 -18.21
CA SER A 503 -39.02 7.80 -18.76
C SER A 503 -40.19 7.07 -18.09
N VAL A 504 -40.41 7.30 -16.80
CA VAL A 504 -41.56 6.75 -16.04
C VAL A 504 -42.90 7.25 -16.58
N CYS A 505 -42.98 8.48 -17.06
CA CYS A 505 -44.22 9.04 -17.59
C CYS A 505 -44.63 8.38 -18.92
N VAL A 506 -43.65 7.92 -19.71
CA VAL A 506 -43.89 7.29 -21.01
C VAL A 506 -44.63 5.96 -20.86
N ALA A 507 -44.44 5.24 -19.76
CA ALA A 507 -45.12 3.97 -19.49
C ALA A 507 -46.66 4.12 -19.44
N CYS A 508 -47.17 5.26 -18.97
CA CYS A 508 -48.61 5.50 -18.81
C CYS A 508 -49.19 6.48 -19.83
N HIS A 509 -48.36 7.33 -20.44
CA HIS A 509 -48.80 8.38 -21.39
C HIS A 509 -48.24 8.21 -22.81
N GLY A 510 -47.38 7.22 -23.05
CA GLY A 510 -46.67 7.09 -24.31
C GLY A 510 -45.83 8.33 -24.63
N ARG A 511 -45.78 8.72 -25.90
CA ARG A 511 -45.02 9.90 -26.36
C ARG A 511 -45.71 11.24 -26.02
N ALA A 512 -46.97 11.22 -25.61
CA ALA A 512 -47.78 12.41 -25.37
C ALA A 512 -48.05 12.58 -23.86
N ILE A 513 -47.03 13.03 -23.12
CA ILE A 513 -47.11 13.28 -21.68
C ILE A 513 -47.79 14.66 -21.44
N PRO A 514 -48.95 14.73 -20.74
CA PRO A 514 -49.63 15.99 -20.43
C PRO A 514 -48.77 16.93 -19.56
N GLY A 515 -48.85 18.24 -19.80
CA GLY A 515 -48.07 19.25 -19.09
C GLY A 515 -46.75 19.62 -19.78
N GLY A 516 -46.74 19.65 -21.11
CA GLY A 516 -45.91 20.58 -21.89
C GLY A 516 -46.76 21.77 -22.26
#